data_AF-A0A257X934-F1
#
_entry.id   AF-A0A257X934-F1
#
_cell.length_a   1.000
_cell.length_b   1.000
_cell.length_c   1.000
_cell.angle_alpha   90.00
_cell.angle_beta   90.00
_cell.angle_gamma   90.00
#
_symmetry.space_group_name_H-M   'P 1'
#
loop_
_entity.id
_entity.type
_entity.pdbx_description
1 polymer ?
#
loop_
_entity_poly.entity_id
_entity_poly.type
_entity_poly.pdbx_seq_one_letter_code
_entity_poly.pdbx_strand_id
1 'polypeptide(L)'
;RALSLHDRLWLCFIPDGVHVPFFVLKNWLAGIGLERTIFVTDAISAARLGPGRYTLAGWDILIGEDLVARSPDATHFVGSTVTVPRIKANAEAELGMSAADLKQVLDVNPRKAIAG
;
A
#
# COMPACT_ATOMS: atom_id res chain seq x y z
N ARG A 1 -8.26 -5.86 15.24
CA ARG A 1 -8.39 -7.34 15.31
C ARG A 1 -7.94 -8.06 14.02
N ALA A 2 -7.51 -7.37 12.94
CA ALA A 2 -7.06 -8.04 11.72
C ALA A 2 -5.76 -8.85 11.93
N LEU A 3 -4.77 -8.27 12.61
CA LEU A 3 -3.48 -8.92 12.88
C LEU A 3 -3.60 -10.21 13.71
N SER A 4 -4.59 -10.29 14.62
CA SER A 4 -4.83 -11.50 15.41
C SER A 4 -5.47 -12.65 14.62
N LEU A 5 -5.87 -12.41 13.36
CA LEU A 5 -6.47 -13.38 12.45
C LEU A 5 -5.60 -13.59 11.19
N HIS A 6 -4.31 -13.25 11.27
CA HIS A 6 -3.39 -13.27 10.13
C HIS A 6 -3.19 -14.66 9.52
N ASP A 7 -3.46 -15.72 10.27
CA ASP A 7 -3.45 -17.11 9.83
C ASP A 7 -4.65 -17.45 8.92
N ARG A 8 -5.75 -16.71 9.07
CA ARG A 8 -7.04 -16.95 8.40
C ARG A 8 -7.40 -15.91 7.36
N LEU A 9 -6.71 -14.77 7.33
CA LEU A 9 -6.99 -13.66 6.44
C LEU A 9 -5.83 -13.39 5.48
N TRP A 10 -6.16 -12.92 4.29
CA TRP A 10 -5.22 -12.18 3.46
C TRP A 10 -5.14 -10.74 3.98
N LEU A 11 -3.94 -10.31 4.36
CA LEU A 11 -3.71 -8.96 4.83
C LEU A 11 -3.07 -8.13 3.73
N CYS A 12 -3.78 -7.08 3.32
CA CYS A 12 -3.33 -6.15 2.28
C CYS A 12 -2.70 -4.91 2.91
N PHE A 13 -1.56 -4.49 2.38
CA PHE A 13 -0.85 -3.28 2.81
C PHE A 13 -0.49 -2.40 1.62
N ILE A 14 -0.48 -1.08 1.85
CA ILE A 14 0.03 -0.07 0.93
C ILE A 14 1.42 0.34 1.43
N PRO A 15 2.52 -0.17 0.83
CA PRO A 15 3.88 0.05 1.33
C PRO A 15 4.44 1.38 0.81
N ASP A 16 3.79 2.49 1.18
CA ASP A 16 4.19 3.85 0.80
C ASP A 16 4.83 4.66 1.95
N GLY A 17 4.88 4.10 3.16
CA GLY A 17 5.44 4.76 4.35
C GLY A 17 4.51 5.80 4.98
N VAL A 18 3.35 6.04 4.38
CA VAL A 18 2.39 7.07 4.78
C VAL A 18 1.17 6.41 5.42
N HIS A 19 0.61 5.40 4.77
CA HIS A 19 -0.49 4.61 5.33
C HIS A 19 -0.04 3.85 6.57
N VAL A 20 1.18 3.31 6.52
CA VAL A 20 1.84 2.64 7.64
C VAL A 20 3.33 3.03 7.59
N PRO A 21 3.90 3.61 8.67
CA PRO A 21 5.33 3.85 8.74
C PRO A 21 6.13 2.57 8.52
N PHE A 22 7.22 2.61 7.77
CA PHE A 22 7.95 1.39 7.37
C PHE A 22 8.43 0.54 8.54
N PHE A 23 8.86 1.14 9.64
CA PHE A 23 9.27 0.39 10.84
C PHE A 23 8.10 -0.41 11.46
N VAL A 24 6.88 0.13 11.40
CA VAL A 24 5.67 -0.56 11.86
C VAL A 24 5.34 -1.69 10.90
N LEU A 25 5.34 -1.41 9.59
CA LEU A 25 5.06 -2.42 8.57
C LEU A 25 6.04 -3.58 8.66
N LYS A 26 7.34 -3.31 8.80
CA LYS A 26 8.38 -4.32 8.99
C LYS A 26 8.10 -5.22 10.20
N ASN A 27 7.73 -4.64 11.33
CA ASN A 27 7.37 -5.40 12.53
C ASN A 27 6.12 -6.26 12.34
N TRP A 28 5.10 -5.75 11.65
CA TRP A 28 3.91 -6.54 11.34
C TRP A 28 4.22 -7.69 10.40
N LEU A 29 4.99 -7.47 9.34
CA LEU A 29 5.38 -8.51 8.39
C LEU A 29 6.19 -9.63 9.06
N ALA A 30 7.04 -9.30 10.04
CA ALA A 30 7.76 -10.30 10.82
C ALA A 30 6.84 -11.21 11.64
N GLY A 31 5.69 -10.70 12.10
CA GLY A 31 4.70 -11.49 12.84
C GLY A 31 3.69 -12.22 11.94
N ILE A 32 3.27 -11.61 10.83
CA ILE A 32 2.26 -12.15 9.90
C ILE A 32 2.87 -13.23 8.99
N GLY A 33 4.12 -13.02 8.56
CA GLY A 33 4.74 -13.77 7.47
C GLY A 33 4.30 -13.31 6.08
N LEU A 34 5.12 -13.59 5.07
CA LEU A 34 4.83 -13.16 3.69
C LEU A 34 3.77 -14.03 3.00
N GLU A 35 3.52 -15.25 3.46
CA GLU A 35 2.58 -16.19 2.84
C GLU A 35 1.10 -15.75 2.89
N ARG A 36 0.75 -14.80 3.79
CA ARG A 36 -0.59 -14.23 3.93
C ARG A 36 -0.65 -12.72 3.66
N THR A 37 0.43 -12.17 3.11
CA THR A 37 0.58 -10.73 2.85
C THR A 37 0.38 -10.41 1.37
N ILE A 38 -0.38 -9.35 1.08
CA ILE A 38 -0.51 -8.81 -0.27
C ILE A 38 -0.13 -7.34 -0.25
N PHE A 39 0.69 -6.92 -1.21
CA PHE A 39 0.92 -5.50 -1.45
C PHE A 39 -0.05 -4.99 -2.50
N VAL A 40 -0.75 -3.91 -2.15
CA VAL A 40 -1.71 -3.22 -3.01
C VAL A 40 -1.28 -1.77 -3.17
N THR A 41 -1.67 -1.15 -4.27
CA THR A 41 -1.48 0.29 -4.43
C THR A 41 -2.60 1.07 -3.77
N ASP A 42 -3.84 0.59 -3.83
CA ASP A 42 -5.04 1.41 -3.57
C ASP A 42 -5.01 2.72 -4.37
N ALA A 43 -4.45 2.65 -5.59
CA ALA A 43 -4.19 3.82 -6.42
C ALA A 43 -5.49 4.44 -6.92
N ILE A 44 -5.63 5.76 -6.73
CA ILE A 44 -6.70 6.55 -7.34
C ILE A 44 -6.32 7.05 -8.74
N SER A 45 -7.28 7.49 -9.55
CA SER A 45 -6.98 7.96 -10.93
C SER A 45 -6.02 9.15 -10.95
N ALA A 46 -5.94 9.91 -9.85
CA ALA A 46 -5.03 11.04 -9.69
C ALA A 46 -3.58 10.62 -9.33
N ALA A 47 -3.27 9.33 -9.17
CA ALA A 47 -1.97 8.80 -8.75
C ALA A 47 -0.76 9.21 -9.62
N ARG A 48 -0.97 9.80 -10.80
CA ARG A 48 0.09 10.25 -11.72
C ARG A 48 0.05 11.73 -12.05
N LEU A 49 -0.85 12.49 -11.43
CA LEU A 49 -1.05 13.91 -11.79
C LEU A 49 -0.08 14.86 -11.06
N GLY A 50 0.58 14.39 -10.01
CA GLY A 50 1.47 15.20 -9.18
C GLY A 50 0.70 16.02 -8.12
N PRO A 51 1.40 16.93 -7.41
CA PRO A 51 0.79 17.80 -6.41
C PRO A 51 -0.26 18.73 -7.03
N GLY A 52 -1.40 18.90 -6.35
CA GLY A 52 -2.49 19.72 -6.86
C GLY A 52 -3.86 19.38 -6.28
N ARG A 53 -4.88 20.11 -6.73
CA ARG A 53 -6.28 19.87 -6.41
C ARG A 53 -6.97 19.17 -7.58
N TYR A 54 -7.68 18.09 -7.29
CA TYR A 54 -8.38 17.27 -8.27
C TYR A 54 -9.77 16.90 -7.78
N THR A 55 -10.68 16.60 -8.71
CA THR A 55 -11.99 16.02 -8.38
C THR A 55 -12.06 14.59 -8.86
N LEU A 56 -12.35 13.65 -7.95
CA LEU A 56 -12.49 12.23 -8.21
C LEU A 56 -13.87 11.75 -7.81
N ALA A 57 -14.66 11.27 -8.76
CA ALA A 57 -16.02 10.76 -8.50
C ALA A 57 -16.89 11.73 -7.66
N GLY A 58 -16.74 13.04 -7.87
CA GLY A 58 -17.45 14.08 -7.13
C GLY A 58 -16.82 14.51 -5.79
N TRP A 59 -15.69 13.93 -5.41
CA TRP A 59 -14.93 14.30 -4.21
C TRP A 59 -13.74 15.17 -4.58
N ASP A 60 -13.56 16.29 -3.86
CA ASP A 60 -12.36 17.10 -3.98
C ASP A 60 -11.22 16.46 -3.18
N ILE A 61 -10.04 16.41 -3.78
CA ILE A 61 -8.84 15.79 -3.23
C ILE A 61 -7.67 16.76 -3.41
N LEU A 62 -6.81 16.82 -2.39
CA LEU A 62 -5.53 17.52 -2.44
C LEU A 62 -4.39 16.49 -2.43
N ILE A 63 -3.53 16.55 -3.44
CA ILE A 63 -2.26 15.79 -3.46
C ILE A 63 -1.15 16.73 -3.02
N GLY A 64 -0.47 16.37 -1.93
CA GLY A 64 0.69 17.11 -1.42
C GLY A 64 1.96 16.86 -2.24
N GLU A 65 3.01 17.61 -1.93
CA GLU A 65 4.37 17.38 -2.47
C GLU A 65 4.93 16.01 -2.09
N ASP A 66 4.46 15.45 -0.97
CA ASP A 66 4.73 14.08 -0.55
C ASP A 66 3.96 13.03 -1.36
N LEU A 67 3.23 13.47 -2.38
CA LEU A 67 2.34 12.68 -3.24
C LEU A 67 1.19 12.01 -2.50
N VAL A 68 0.90 12.39 -1.25
CA VAL A 68 -0.18 11.77 -0.49
C VAL A 68 -1.50 12.46 -0.83
N ALA A 69 -2.50 11.66 -1.20
CA ALA A 69 -3.85 12.11 -1.45
C ALA A 69 -4.61 12.29 -0.13
N ARG A 70 -5.11 13.50 0.11
CA ARG A 70 -5.85 13.89 1.32
C ARG A 70 -7.15 14.57 0.95
N SER A 71 -8.08 14.58 1.90
CA SER A 71 -9.23 15.46 1.84
C SER A 71 -8.79 16.94 1.80
N PRO A 72 -9.63 17.87 1.30
CA PRO A 72 -9.25 19.28 1.17
C PRO A 72 -8.97 19.96 2.51
N ASP A 73 -9.55 19.44 3.60
CA ASP A 73 -9.34 19.85 4.98
C ASP A 73 -8.18 19.10 5.68
N ALA A 74 -7.49 18.21 4.96
CA ALA A 74 -6.37 17.39 5.41
C ALA A 74 -6.66 16.47 6.60
N THR A 75 -7.92 16.15 6.89
CA THR A 75 -8.32 15.32 8.04
C THR A 75 -8.13 13.82 7.81
N HIS A 76 -8.15 13.35 6.57
CA HIS A 76 -7.98 11.93 6.23
C HIS A 76 -7.37 11.71 4.83
N PHE A 77 -6.90 10.48 4.59
CA PHE A 77 -6.37 10.07 3.29
C PHE A 77 -7.50 9.67 2.33
N VAL A 78 -7.28 9.93 1.04
CA VAL A 78 -8.22 9.57 -0.04
C VAL A 78 -7.50 8.66 -1.03
N GLY A 79 -7.42 7.38 -0.67
CA GLY A 79 -6.63 6.36 -1.38
C GLY A 79 -5.13 6.66 -1.40
N SER A 80 -4.40 6.09 -2.36
CA SER A 80 -2.97 6.32 -2.54
C SER A 80 -2.63 6.77 -3.96
N THR A 81 -1.42 7.31 -4.11
CA THR A 81 -0.79 7.60 -5.39
C THR A 81 0.39 6.67 -5.70
N VAL A 82 0.69 5.73 -4.80
CA VAL A 82 1.85 4.85 -4.94
C VAL A 82 1.70 3.95 -6.17
N THR A 83 2.81 3.76 -6.89
CA THR A 83 2.86 2.87 -8.05
C THR A 83 3.60 1.57 -7.69
N VAL A 84 3.34 0.47 -8.41
CA VAL A 84 4.05 -0.80 -8.18
C VAL A 84 5.58 -0.65 -8.26
N PRO A 85 6.18 0.12 -9.20
CA PRO A 85 7.62 0.41 -9.17
C PRO A 85 8.08 1.09 -7.88
N ARG A 86 7.32 2.07 -7.36
CA ARG A 86 7.65 2.72 -6.07
C ARG A 86 7.50 1.75 -4.91
N ILE A 87 6.47 0.90 -4.90
CA ILE A 87 6.31 -0.17 -3.90
C ILE A 87 7.54 -1.07 -3.88
N LYS A 88 8.03 -1.53 -5.04
CA LYS A 88 9.23 -2.37 -5.12
C LYS A 88 10.46 -1.66 -4.55
N ALA A 89 10.69 -0.41 -4.98
CA ALA A 89 11.82 0.39 -4.47
C ALA A 89 11.75 0.61 -2.95
N ASN A 90 10.56 0.93 -2.41
CA ASN A 90 10.36 1.10 -0.97
C ASN A 90 10.59 -0.21 -0.21
N ALA A 91 10.06 -1.32 -0.71
CA ALA A 91 10.19 -2.62 -0.06
C ALA A 91 11.64 -3.15 -0.07
N GLU A 92 12.40 -2.89 -1.13
CA GLU A 92 13.83 -3.18 -1.18
C GLU A 92 14.61 -2.32 -0.17
N ALA A 93 14.41 -1.00 -0.20
CA ALA A 93 15.17 -0.05 0.62
C ALA A 93 14.81 -0.10 2.12
N GLU A 94 13.52 -0.17 2.45
CA GLU A 94 13.00 0.05 3.81
C GLU A 94 12.64 -1.26 4.52
N LEU A 95 12.21 -2.27 3.75
CA LEU A 95 11.78 -3.56 4.29
C LEU A 95 12.82 -4.66 4.10
N GLY A 96 13.85 -4.44 3.26
CA GLY A 96 14.91 -5.41 2.97
C GLY A 96 14.41 -6.62 2.19
N MET A 97 13.36 -6.46 1.39
CA MET A 97 12.73 -7.55 0.65
C MET A 97 13.55 -7.92 -0.58
N SER A 98 13.66 -9.23 -0.84
CA SER A 98 14.25 -9.76 -2.06
C SER A 98 13.27 -9.72 -3.24
N ALA A 99 13.78 -9.94 -4.46
CA ALA A 99 12.92 -10.11 -5.63
C ALA A 99 11.94 -11.29 -5.48
N ALA A 100 12.32 -12.34 -4.74
CA ALA A 100 11.45 -13.48 -4.47
C ALA A 100 10.31 -13.09 -3.52
N ASP A 101 10.61 -12.32 -2.47
CA ASP A 101 9.62 -11.80 -1.53
C ASP A 101 8.61 -10.89 -2.24
N LEU A 102 9.11 -9.99 -3.09
CA LEU A 102 8.29 -9.12 -3.91
C LEU A 102 7.38 -9.90 -4.86
N LYS A 103 7.90 -10.96 -5.49
CA LYS A 103 7.09 -11.86 -6.31
C LYS A 103 6.00 -12.55 -5.48
N GLN A 104 6.30 -12.98 -4.25
CA GLN A 104 5.31 -13.59 -3.38
C GLN A 104 4.12 -12.63 -3.12
N VAL A 105 4.40 -11.41 -2.66
CA VAL A 105 3.35 -10.48 -2.18
C VAL A 105 2.65 -9.68 -3.29
N LEU A 106 3.26 -9.50 -4.47
CA LEU A 106 2.69 -8.74 -5.59
C LEU A 106 2.10 -9.62 -6.71
N ASP A 107 2.44 -10.91 -6.75
CA ASP A 107 2.08 -11.78 -7.88
C ASP A 107 1.45 -13.10 -7.41
N VAL A 108 2.17 -13.89 -6.61
CA VAL A 108 1.72 -15.22 -6.18
C VAL A 108 0.50 -15.14 -5.26
N ASN A 109 0.56 -14.34 -4.21
CA ASN A 109 -0.49 -14.23 -3.20
C ASN A 109 -1.80 -13.63 -3.72
N PRO A 110 -1.79 -12.51 -4.48
CA PRO A 110 -3.02 -12.01 -5.08
C PRO A 110 -3.76 -13.04 -5.92
N ARG A 111 -3.03 -13.84 -6.74
CA ARG A 111 -3.64 -14.90 -7.54
C ARG A 111 -4.27 -15.97 -6.67
N LYS A 112 -3.56 -16.45 -5.64
CA LYS A 112 -4.10 -17.43 -4.68
C LYS A 112 -5.35 -16.90 -3.98
N ALA A 113 -5.38 -15.62 -3.62
CA ALA A 113 -6.48 -15.02 -2.88
C ALA A 113 -7.80 -14.96 -3.67
N ILE A 114 -7.72 -14.96 -5.00
CA ILE A 114 -8.90 -14.90 -5.89
C ILE A 114 -9.17 -16.21 -6.64
N ALA A 115 -8.38 -17.25 -6.40
CA ALA A 115 -8.37 -18.46 -7.22
C ALA A 115 -9.62 -19.37 -7.08
N GLY A 116 -10.51 -19.12 -6.11
CA GLY A 116 -11.73 -19.94 -5.91
C GLY A 116 -11.42 -21.34 -5.39
#